data_AF-A0A2P6GEQ1-F1
#
_entry.id   AF-A0A2P6GEQ1-F1
#
_cell.length_a   1.000
_cell.length_b   1.000
_cell.length_c   1.000
_cell.angle_alpha   90.00
_cell.angle_beta   90.00
_cell.angle_gamma   90.00
#
_symmetry.space_group_name_H-M   'P 1'
#
loop_
_entity.id
_entity.type
_entity.pdbx_description
1 polymer ?
#
loop_
_entity_poly.entity_id
_entity_poly.type
_entity_poly.pdbx_seq_one_letter_code
_entity_poly.pdbx_strand_id
1 'polypeptide(L)'
;TPGLELIQQYSSKTADVPSRNLVGLKNEGIDKLIELAAKAKTRDDLNVIIRSLDRSLRSLHIWVPQWYKNVHTIAYRNQYAYPNNLPPFELGAFDFWWFDAKKAAILENK
;
A
#
# COMPACT_ATOMS: atom_id res chain seq x y z
N THR A 1 0.80 -6.55 0.79
CA THR A 1 0.22 -7.37 1.88
C THR A 1 0.64 -6.75 3.19
N PRO A 2 -0.27 -6.50 4.13
CA PRO A 2 0.11 -5.96 5.44
C PRO A 2 1.05 -6.91 6.17
N GLY A 3 2.06 -6.37 6.85
CA GLY A 3 3.15 -7.12 7.47
C GLY A 3 3.73 -6.43 8.70
N LEU A 4 5.06 -6.50 8.85
CA LEU A 4 5.77 -6.01 10.04
C LEU A 4 5.65 -4.49 10.25
N GLU A 5 5.31 -3.72 9.21
CA GLU A 5 5.09 -2.28 9.31
C GLU A 5 3.94 -1.94 10.27
N LEU A 6 2.98 -2.85 10.47
CA LEU A 6 1.88 -2.68 11.42
C LEU A 6 2.38 -2.49 12.87
N ILE A 7 3.52 -3.10 13.22
CA ILE A 7 4.14 -2.91 14.54
C ILE A 7 4.59 -1.46 14.70
N GLN A 8 5.22 -0.89 13.67
CA GLN A 8 5.68 0.50 13.73
C GLN A 8 4.53 1.50 13.82
N GLN A 9 3.38 1.21 13.21
CA GLN A 9 2.23 2.11 13.16
C GLN A 9 1.25 1.98 14.33
N TYR A 10 1.06 0.79 14.88
CA TYR A 10 -0.07 0.53 15.79
C TYR A 10 0.29 -0.20 17.08
N SER A 11 1.56 -0.60 17.28
CA SER A 11 1.92 -1.29 18.52
C SER A 11 2.05 -0.33 19.70
N SER A 12 1.63 -0.79 20.88
CA SER A 12 1.82 -0.06 22.14
C SER A 12 3.30 0.21 22.44
N LYS A 13 4.21 -0.67 21.97
CA LYS A 13 5.66 -0.53 22.17
C LYS A 13 6.24 0.70 21.47
N THR A 14 5.58 1.20 20.43
CA THR A 14 6.06 2.33 19.64
C THR A 14 5.36 3.64 19.99
N ALA A 15 4.43 3.63 20.96
CA ALA A 15 3.60 4.78 21.31
C ALA A 15 4.35 5.93 21.99
N ASP A 16 5.38 5.63 22.79
CA ASP A 16 6.12 6.63 23.60
C ASP A 16 7.50 7.01 23.03
N VAL A 17 7.80 6.57 21.81
CA VAL A 17 9.07 6.84 21.14
C VAL A 17 8.81 7.50 19.78
N PRO A 18 9.76 8.29 19.25
CA PRO A 18 9.63 8.85 17.91
C PRO A 18 9.44 7.73 16.87
N SER A 19 8.21 7.54 16.40
CA SER A 19 7.82 6.41 15.57
C SER A 19 6.69 6.76 14.58
N ARG A 20 6.25 5.78 13.79
CA ARG A 20 5.10 5.91 12.88
C ARG A 20 3.75 5.76 13.60
N ASN A 21 3.75 5.49 14.90
CA ASN A 21 2.56 5.49 15.75
C ASN A 21 2.24 6.94 16.15
N LEU A 22 1.73 7.72 15.19
CA LEU A 22 1.45 9.15 15.35
C LEU A 22 0.36 9.44 16.40
N VAL A 23 -0.51 8.48 16.64
CA VAL A 23 -1.64 8.60 17.58
C VAL A 23 -1.28 8.15 19.00
N GLY A 24 -0.07 7.61 19.21
CA GLY A 24 0.34 7.06 20.49
C GLY A 24 -0.54 5.89 20.95
N LEU A 25 -1.01 5.06 20.01
CA LEU A 25 -1.94 3.97 20.28
C LEU A 25 -1.32 2.96 21.25
N LYS A 26 -2.01 2.72 22.37
CA LYS A 26 -1.72 1.65 23.32
C LYS A 26 -2.96 0.79 23.53
N ASN A 27 -2.97 -0.40 22.97
CA ASN A 27 -4.11 -1.32 23.07
C ASN A 27 -3.66 -2.78 22.94
N GLU A 28 -3.82 -3.55 24.01
CA GLU A 28 -3.40 -4.96 24.06
C GLU A 28 -4.13 -5.85 23.03
N GLY A 29 -5.39 -5.54 22.73
CA GLY A 29 -6.16 -6.26 21.72
C GLY A 29 -5.61 -6.05 20.31
N ILE A 30 -5.21 -4.82 20.01
CA ILE A 30 -4.54 -4.46 18.75
C ILE A 30 -3.16 -5.13 18.66
N ASP A 31 -2.37 -5.09 19.74
CA ASP A 31 -1.06 -5.77 19.78
C ASP A 31 -1.18 -7.27 19.48
N LYS A 32 -2.16 -7.95 20.10
CA LYS A 32 -2.43 -9.38 19.83
C LYS A 32 -2.79 -9.64 18.37
N LEU A 33 -3.61 -8.79 17.74
CA LEU A 33 -3.97 -8.94 16.34
C LEU A 33 -2.77 -8.74 15.40
N ILE A 34 -1.87 -7.79 15.72
CA ILE A 34 -0.63 -7.57 14.96
C ILE A 34 0.29 -8.78 15.09
N GLU A 35 0.44 -9.35 16.28
CA GLU A 35 1.23 -10.57 16.47
C GLU A 35 0.68 -11.77 15.70
N LEU A 36 -0.65 -11.93 15.67
CA LEU A 36 -1.30 -12.96 14.86
C LEU A 36 -1.06 -12.73 13.37
N ALA A 37 -1.15 -11.48 12.89
CA ALA A 37 -0.90 -11.14 11.49
C ALA A 37 0.55 -11.49 11.10
N ALA A 38 1.53 -11.20 11.96
CA ALA A 38 2.93 -11.53 11.73
C ALA A 38 3.22 -13.05 11.70
N LYS A 39 2.39 -13.86 12.37
CA LYS A 39 2.52 -15.33 12.45
C LYS A 39 1.62 -16.08 11.47
N ALA A 40 0.79 -15.38 10.69
CA ALA A 40 -0.15 -15.99 9.76
C ALA A 40 0.58 -16.82 8.69
N LYS A 41 0.17 -18.08 8.51
CA LYS A 41 0.82 -19.01 7.57
C LYS A 41 0.11 -19.07 6.22
N THR A 42 -1.17 -18.71 6.17
CA THR A 42 -1.98 -18.77 4.96
C THR A 42 -2.57 -17.39 4.63
N ARG A 43 -2.93 -17.20 3.36
CA ARG A 43 -3.59 -15.98 2.90
C ARG A 43 -4.96 -15.81 3.56
N ASP A 44 -5.69 -16.90 3.76
CA ASP A 44 -7.03 -16.86 4.33
C ASP A 44 -7.01 -16.47 5.81
N ASP A 45 -6.07 -17.04 6.58
CA ASP A 45 -5.86 -16.63 7.98
C ASP A 45 -5.52 -15.14 8.07
N LEU A 46 -4.58 -14.69 7.23
CA LEU A 46 -4.18 -13.29 7.20
C LEU A 46 -5.35 -12.38 6.84
N ASN A 47 -6.18 -12.76 5.87
CA ASN A 47 -7.35 -11.98 5.47
C ASN A 47 -8.35 -11.82 6.63
N VAL A 48 -8.59 -12.89 7.39
CA VAL A 48 -9.48 -12.84 8.58
C VAL A 48 -8.88 -11.92 9.65
N ILE A 49 -7.60 -12.08 9.96
CA ILE A 49 -6.91 -11.29 10.98
C ILE A 49 -6.90 -9.80 10.62
N ILE A 50 -6.53 -9.46 9.38
CA ILE A 50 -6.47 -8.07 8.91
C ILE A 50 -7.86 -7.42 8.89
N ARG A 51 -8.92 -8.16 8.52
CA ARG A 51 -10.30 -7.65 8.60
C ARG A 51 -10.72 -7.38 10.05
N SER A 52 -10.29 -8.21 11.01
CA SER A 52 -10.54 -8.00 12.43
C SER A 52 -9.75 -6.81 12.98
N LEU A 53 -8.50 -6.64 12.53
CA LEU A 53 -7.66 -5.49 12.87
C LEU A 53 -8.26 -4.18 12.35
N ASP A 54 -8.66 -4.12 11.07
CA ASP A 54 -9.29 -2.94 10.47
C ASP A 54 -10.54 -2.49 11.25
N ARG A 55 -11.44 -3.43 11.56
CA ARG A 55 -12.65 -3.13 12.35
C ARG A 55 -12.31 -2.60 13.75
N SER A 56 -11.33 -3.22 14.41
CA SER A 56 -10.88 -2.80 15.73
C SER A 56 -10.30 -1.39 15.69
N LEU A 57 -9.39 -1.10 14.77
CA LEU A 57 -8.79 0.24 14.62
C LEU A 57 -9.84 1.31 14.33
N ARG A 58 -10.81 1.02 13.45
CA ARG A 58 -11.88 1.96 13.12
C ARG A 58 -12.80 2.26 14.31
N SER A 59 -13.05 1.29 15.18
CA SER A 59 -13.87 1.50 16.39
C SER A 59 -13.22 2.44 17.41
N LEU A 60 -11.90 2.61 17.36
CA LEU A 60 -11.17 3.49 18.27
C LEU A 60 -11.20 4.95 17.86
N HIS A 61 -11.72 5.28 16.66
CA HIS A 61 -11.82 6.66 16.16
C HIS A 61 -10.48 7.44 16.21
N ILE A 62 -9.36 6.72 16.05
CA ILE A 62 -7.99 7.29 16.14
C ILE A 62 -7.60 8.13 14.92
N TRP A 63 -8.38 8.07 13.83
CA TRP A 63 -8.17 8.89 12.64
C TRP A 63 -9.50 9.28 12.00
N VAL A 64 -9.47 10.32 11.17
CA VAL A 64 -10.57 10.70 10.26
C VAL A 64 -10.16 10.29 8.84
N PRO A 65 -10.83 9.29 8.22
CA PRO A 65 -10.51 8.88 6.85
C PRO A 65 -10.76 10.02 5.87
N GLN A 66 -9.90 10.13 4.86
CA GLN A 66 -10.02 11.09 3.77
C GLN A 66 -10.29 10.33 2.46
N TRP A 67 -9.82 10.88 1.34
CA TRP A 67 -10.03 10.39 -0.02
C TRP A 67 -8.80 9.65 -0.53
N TYR A 68 -9.01 8.76 -1.50
CA TYR A 68 -7.94 8.15 -2.28
C TYR A 68 -8.32 8.18 -3.76
N LYS A 69 -7.32 8.41 -4.64
CA LYS A 69 -7.48 8.38 -6.09
C LYS A 69 -7.08 7.01 -6.61
N ASN A 70 -8.06 6.25 -7.10
CA ASN A 70 -7.88 4.88 -7.58
C ASN A 70 -7.37 4.76 -9.03
N VAL A 71 -6.92 5.86 -9.63
CA VAL A 71 -6.40 5.89 -11.00
C VAL A 71 -5.08 6.65 -11.06
N HIS A 72 -4.15 6.16 -11.85
CA HIS A 72 -2.92 6.87 -12.16
C HIS A 72 -3.17 7.89 -13.27
N THR A 73 -2.84 9.15 -13.04
CA THR A 73 -2.86 10.19 -14.08
C THR A 73 -1.41 10.57 -14.36
N ILE A 74 -0.97 10.30 -15.58
CA ILE A 74 0.41 10.56 -16.01
C ILE A 74 0.42 11.25 -17.37
N ALA A 75 1.44 12.05 -17.60
CA ALA A 75 1.78 12.58 -18.91
C ALA A 75 3.18 12.08 -19.26
N TYR A 76 3.34 11.52 -20.46
CA TYR A 76 4.62 11.00 -20.95
C TYR A 76 4.74 11.29 -22.45
N ARG A 77 5.98 11.36 -22.94
CA ARG A 77 6.23 11.55 -24.37
C ARG A 77 5.69 10.36 -25.15
N ASN A 78 5.06 10.59 -26.30
CA ASN A 78 4.57 9.54 -27.20
C ASN A 78 5.71 8.83 -27.95
N GLN A 79 6.67 8.30 -27.19
CA GLN A 79 7.81 7.51 -27.62
C GLN A 79 7.92 6.21 -26.80
N TYR A 80 7.07 6.05 -25.78
CA TYR A 80 7.03 4.86 -24.94
C TYR A 80 5.85 3.96 -25.33
N ALA A 81 6.06 2.65 -25.20
CA ALA A 81 5.04 1.63 -25.35
C ALA A 81 5.03 0.72 -24.12
N TYR A 82 3.91 0.04 -23.90
CA TYR A 82 3.67 -0.84 -22.75
C TYR A 82 2.63 -1.91 -23.15
N PRO A 83 2.55 -3.04 -22.43
CA PRO A 83 1.59 -4.09 -22.76
C PRO A 83 0.16 -3.67 -22.39
N ASN A 84 -0.85 -4.21 -23.10
CA ASN A 84 -2.25 -3.96 -22.76
C ASN A 84 -2.65 -4.50 -21.37
N ASN A 85 -1.98 -5.56 -20.93
CA ASN A 85 -2.20 -6.16 -19.61
C ASN A 85 -1.09 -5.71 -18.65
N LEU A 86 -1.39 -4.71 -17.83
CA LEU A 86 -0.49 -4.17 -16.81
C LEU A 86 -0.70 -4.86 -15.46
N PRO A 87 0.27 -4.76 -14.53
CA PRO A 87 0.12 -5.30 -13.19
C PRO A 87 -1.15 -4.80 -12.49
N PRO A 88 -1.86 -5.66 -11.74
CA PRO A 88 -3.14 -5.28 -11.13
C PRO A 88 -3.03 -4.28 -9.97
N PHE A 89 -1.82 -4.06 -9.44
CA PHE A 89 -1.59 -3.23 -8.25
C PHE A 89 -0.65 -2.04 -8.51
N GLU A 90 -0.21 -1.83 -9.75
CA GLU A 90 0.76 -0.78 -10.06
C GLU A 90 0.75 -0.40 -11.54
N LEU A 91 1.26 0.78 -11.86
CA LEU A 91 1.32 1.28 -13.23
C LEU A 91 2.34 0.54 -14.11
N GLY A 92 3.37 -0.07 -13.51
CA GLY A 92 4.43 -0.78 -14.23
C GLY A 92 5.33 0.10 -15.10
N ALA A 93 5.33 1.43 -14.88
CA ALA A 93 5.98 2.40 -15.75
C ALA A 93 7.50 2.23 -15.87
N PHE A 94 8.17 1.68 -14.86
CA PHE A 94 9.63 1.48 -14.89
C PHE A 94 10.04 0.07 -15.32
N ASP A 95 9.17 -0.91 -15.13
CA ASP A 95 9.50 -2.33 -15.38
C ASP A 95 8.94 -2.86 -16.70
N PHE A 96 7.77 -2.37 -17.14
CA PHE A 96 7.03 -2.92 -18.28
C PHE A 96 6.97 -1.99 -19.49
N TRP A 97 7.40 -0.74 -19.34
CA TRP A 97 7.39 0.22 -20.42
C TRP A 97 8.74 0.22 -21.12
N TRP A 98 8.74 0.41 -22.43
CA TRP A 98 9.97 0.47 -23.21
C TRP A 98 9.95 1.63 -24.21
N PHE A 99 11.13 2.03 -24.62
CA PHE A 99 11.32 3.00 -25.70
C PHE A 99 10.96 2.36 -27.04
N ASP A 100 10.02 2.96 -27.76
CA ASP A 100 9.60 2.57 -29.09
C ASP A 100 10.23 3.54 -30.11
N ALA A 101 11.29 3.08 -30.77
CA ALA A 101 12.04 3.87 -31.73
C ALA A 101 11.19 4.39 -32.90
N LYS A 102 10.14 3.67 -33.30
CA LYS A 102 9.23 4.12 -34.38
C LYS A 102 8.39 5.29 -33.91
N LYS A 103 7.81 5.19 -32.71
CA LYS A 103 7.04 6.29 -32.12
C LYS A 103 7.91 7.52 -31.85
N ALA A 104 9.13 7.31 -31.38
CA ALA A 104 10.11 8.39 -31.18
C ALA A 104 10.42 9.14 -32.48
N ALA A 105 10.71 8.43 -33.56
CA ALA A 105 10.97 9.05 -34.86
C ALA A 105 9.76 9.84 -35.40
N ILE A 106 8.53 9.36 -35.16
CA ILE A 106 7.31 10.12 -35.52
C ILE A 106 7.20 11.42 -34.70
N LEU A 107 7.60 11.37 -33.43
CA LEU A 107 7.57 12.53 -32.54
C LEU A 107 8.61 13.59 -32.92
N GLU A 108 9.81 13.18 -33.34
CA GLU A 108 10.90 14.10 -33.74
C GLU A 108 10.65 14.79 -35.08
N ASN A 109 9.92 14.14 -35.99
CA ASN A 109 9.57 14.70 -37.30
C ASN A 109 8.35 15.65 -37.25
N LYS A 110 7.93 16.09 -36.06
CA LYS A 110 6.70 16.86 -35.81
C LYS A 110 6.99 18.15 -35.07
#